data_AF-A0A7C7NLZ4-F1
#
_entry.id   AF-A0A7C7NLZ4-F1
#
_cell.length_a   1.000
_cell.length_b   1.000
_cell.length_c   1.000
_cell.angle_alpha   90.00
_cell.angle_beta   90.00
_cell.angle_gamma   90.00
#
_symmetry.space_group_name_H-M   'P 1'
#
loop_
_entity.id
_entity.type
_entity.pdbx_description
1 polymer ?
#
loop_
_entity_poly.entity_id
_entity_poly.type
_entity_poly.pdbx_seq_one_letter_code
_entity_poly.pdbx_strand_id
1 'polypeptide(L)'
;MHVMPKEAAGLATAERERPLQRVVLKIGSRILTDSEGRLRPEGFPAIARVVIDAPDIEMVIVTSGAVTAGFATLGHESAPFRVEERLAAAAVGQTKVMRQWTEVFEELGRDIAQVLLTNDSLTDRRRYVTARRSMRQNEPMSR
;
A
#
# COMPACT_ATOMS: atom_id res chain seq x y z
N MET A 1 -0.73 0.20 -2.68
CA MET A 1 -1.81 0.88 -1.93
C MET A 1 -1.89 2.32 -2.41
N HIS A 2 -3.10 2.85 -2.41
CA HIS A 2 -3.37 4.25 -2.73
C HIS A 2 -3.54 5.02 -1.42
N VAL A 3 -2.85 6.15 -1.26
CA VAL A 3 -3.00 7.02 -0.08
C VAL A 3 -4.10 8.01 -0.40
N MET A 4 -5.17 8.00 0.39
CA MET A 4 -6.33 8.84 0.12
C MET A 4 -6.02 10.28 0.50
N PRO A 5 -6.51 11.25 -0.29
CA PRO A 5 -6.41 12.65 0.10
C PRO A 5 -7.16 12.87 1.42
N LYS A 6 -6.69 13.81 2.23
CA LYS A 6 -7.42 14.24 3.44
C LYS A 6 -8.84 14.63 3.03
N GLU A 7 -9.85 14.10 3.71
CA GLU A 7 -11.20 14.65 3.56
C GLU A 7 -11.14 16.13 3.96
N ALA A 8 -11.48 17.02 3.03
CA ALA A 8 -11.73 18.41 3.37
C ALA A 8 -13.04 18.42 4.14
N ALA A 9 -12.95 18.64 5.46
CA ALA A 9 -14.13 18.89 6.28
C ALA A 9 -14.86 20.11 5.71
N GLY A 10 -15.97 19.86 4.99
CA GLY A 10 -16.93 20.86 4.55
C GLY A 10 -16.39 21.94 3.60
N LEU A 11 -16.68 21.80 2.31
CA LEU A 11 -17.30 22.81 1.44
C LEU A 11 -16.96 22.54 -0.03
N ALA A 12 -18.03 22.62 -0.83
CA ALA A 12 -18.07 22.88 -2.26
C ALA A 12 -17.41 21.87 -3.22
N THR A 13 -18.26 21.41 -4.12
CA THR A 13 -18.06 20.79 -5.44
C THR A 13 -17.24 21.67 -6.40
N ALA A 14 -16.17 22.30 -5.93
CA ALA A 14 -15.16 22.89 -6.80
C ALA A 14 -14.38 21.73 -7.40
N GLU A 15 -14.21 21.73 -8.72
CA GLU A 15 -13.32 20.82 -9.43
C GLU A 15 -12.02 20.70 -8.64
N ARG A 16 -11.82 19.57 -7.96
CA ARG A 16 -10.56 19.29 -7.27
C ARG A 16 -9.48 19.48 -8.32
N GLU A 17 -8.66 20.52 -8.17
CA GLU A 17 -7.45 20.69 -8.96
C GLU A 17 -6.75 19.34 -8.93
N ARG A 18 -6.66 18.70 -10.10
CA ARG A 18 -6.03 17.39 -10.16
C ARG A 18 -4.60 17.61 -9.64
N PRO A 19 -4.11 16.76 -8.74
CA PRO A 19 -2.74 16.89 -8.24
C PRO A 19 -1.81 17.05 -9.45
N LEU A 20 -0.99 18.11 -9.44
CA LEU A 20 -0.22 18.55 -10.59
C LEU A 20 0.71 17.44 -11.09
N GLN A 21 1.06 16.49 -10.21
CA GLN A 21 1.85 15.29 -10.50
C GLN A 21 1.40 14.07 -9.66
N ARG A 22 1.45 12.86 -10.25
CA ARG A 22 1.26 11.58 -9.55
C ARG A 22 2.59 10.85 -9.47
N VAL A 23 2.95 10.36 -8.28
CA VAL A 23 4.20 9.65 -8.02
C VAL A 23 3.93 8.24 -7.50
N VAL A 24 4.67 7.26 -8.03
CA VAL A 24 4.67 5.88 -7.54
C VAL A 24 5.92 5.66 -6.71
N LEU A 25 5.76 5.48 -5.40
CA LEU A 25 6.84 5.22 -4.46
C LEU A 25 6.98 3.72 -4.22
N LYS A 26 8.00 3.08 -4.80
CA LYS A 26 8.28 1.65 -4.59
C LYS A 26 9.19 1.46 -3.39
N ILE A 27 8.75 0.65 -2.44
CA ILE A 27 9.48 0.33 -1.21
C ILE A 27 10.00 -1.11 -1.25
N GLY A 28 11.30 -1.29 -1.06
CA GLY A 28 11.95 -2.60 -0.98
C GLY A 28 11.78 -3.27 0.40
N SER A 29 11.81 -4.61 0.42
CA SER A 29 11.57 -5.39 1.65
C SER A 29 12.56 -5.05 2.75
N ARG A 30 13.84 -4.85 2.41
CA ARG A 30 14.90 -4.49 3.38
C ARG A 30 14.64 -3.20 4.17
N ILE A 31 13.78 -2.31 3.65
CA ILE A 31 13.38 -1.07 4.34
C ILE A 31 12.34 -1.36 5.42
N LEU A 32 11.45 -2.32 5.15
CA LEU A 32 10.26 -2.60 5.98
C LEU A 32 10.41 -3.86 6.83
N THR A 33 11.41 -4.70 6.56
CA THR A 33 11.60 -5.98 7.25
C THR A 33 13.07 -6.23 7.55
N ASP A 34 13.34 -7.02 8.58
CA ASP A 34 14.66 -7.55 8.88
C ASP A 34 14.86 -8.97 8.30
N SER A 35 16.03 -9.56 8.55
CA SER A 35 16.38 -10.92 8.13
C SER A 35 15.65 -12.01 8.90
N GLU A 36 15.11 -11.70 10.09
CA GLU A 36 14.39 -12.61 10.97
C GLU A 36 12.88 -12.65 10.65
N GLY A 37 12.44 -11.90 9.64
CA GLY A 37 11.05 -11.86 9.20
C GLY A 37 10.16 -10.94 10.05
N ARG A 38 10.76 -10.05 10.84
CA ARG A 38 10.05 -9.02 11.59
C ARG A 38 9.90 -7.75 10.76
N LEU A 39 8.83 -7.00 11.02
CA LEU A 39 8.69 -5.66 10.46
C LEU A 39 9.66 -4.71 11.16
N ARG A 40 10.23 -3.75 10.42
CA ARG A 40 11.03 -2.64 10.95
C ARG A 40 10.10 -1.49 11.30
N PRO A 41 9.83 -1.23 12.59
CA PRO A 41 8.81 -0.26 12.99
C PRO A 41 9.15 1.17 12.56
N GLU A 42 10.42 1.49 12.29
CA GLU A 42 10.87 2.83 11.90
C GLU A 42 10.67 3.12 10.40
N GLY A 43 10.66 2.08 9.56
CA GLY A 43 10.59 2.25 8.10
C GLY A 43 9.25 2.83 7.64
N PHE A 44 8.16 2.35 8.22
CA PHE A 44 6.79 2.79 7.89
C PHE A 44 6.54 4.27 8.21
N PRO A 45 6.75 4.77 9.45
CA PRO A 45 6.52 6.17 9.78
C PRO A 45 7.43 7.13 9.01
N ALA A 46 8.69 6.75 8.76
CA ALA A 46 9.60 7.56 7.96
C ALA A 46 9.07 7.78 6.53
N ILE A 47 8.59 6.73 5.88
CA ILE A 47 8.01 6.83 4.53
C ILE A 47 6.68 7.56 4.55
N ALA A 48 5.81 7.29 5.53
CA ALA A 48 4.52 7.96 5.64
C ALA A 48 4.69 9.47 5.82
N ARG A 49 5.70 9.90 6.59
CA ARG A 49 6.05 11.32 6.73
C ARG A 49 6.39 11.97 5.39
N VAL A 50 7.25 11.34 4.59
CA VAL A 50 7.60 11.84 3.23
C VAL A 50 6.35 12.01 2.35
N VAL A 51 5.37 11.12 2.49
CA VAL A 51 4.11 11.20 1.74
C VAL A 51 3.24 12.36 2.22
N ILE A 52 3.13 12.57 3.53
CA ILE A 52 2.31 13.67 4.10
C ILE A 52 2.91 15.04 3.82
N ASP A 53 4.24 15.14 3.80
CA ASP A 53 4.96 16.40 3.58
C ASP A 53 4.92 16.88 2.11
N ALA A 54 4.30 16.10 1.22
CA ALA A 54 4.09 16.44 -0.20
C ALA A 54 2.58 16.49 -0.56
N PRO A 55 1.80 17.40 0.04
CA PRO A 55 0.33 17.41 -0.06
C PRO A 55 -0.21 17.65 -1.49
N ASP A 56 0.58 18.26 -2.36
CA ASP A 56 0.20 18.59 -3.74
C ASP A 56 0.49 17.45 -4.74
N ILE A 57 1.04 16.33 -4.26
CA ILE A 57 1.40 15.16 -5.06
C ILE A 57 0.48 14.00 -4.71
N GLU A 58 -0.07 13.35 -5.74
CA GLU A 58 -0.79 12.09 -5.54
C GLU A 58 0.20 10.93 -5.38
N MET A 59 0.28 10.37 -4.18
CA MET A 59 1.21 9.30 -3.84
C MET A 59 0.55 7.92 -3.92
N VAL A 60 1.16 7.02 -4.71
CA VAL A 60 0.83 5.59 -4.74
C VAL A 60 2.01 4.80 -4.19
N ILE A 61 1.82 4.03 -3.12
CA ILE A 61 2.89 3.22 -2.53
C ILE A 61 2.84 1.79 -3.07
N VAL A 62 3.95 1.32 -3.63
CA VAL A 62 4.15 -0.08 -4.03
C VAL A 62 5.07 -0.73 -3.00
N THR A 63 4.47 -1.45 -2.06
CA THR A 63 5.19 -2.11 -0.97
C THR A 63 5.59 -3.54 -1.32
N SER A 64 6.74 -3.97 -0.83
CA SER A 64 7.15 -5.37 -0.81
C SER A 64 7.22 -5.86 0.65
N GLY A 65 7.89 -6.98 0.93
CA GLY A 65 8.09 -7.47 2.30
C GLY A 65 7.04 -8.44 2.82
N ALA A 66 5.93 -8.69 2.11
CA ALA A 66 4.89 -9.61 2.56
C ALA A 66 5.41 -11.04 2.81
N VAL A 67 6.21 -11.61 1.91
CA VAL A 67 6.82 -12.94 2.14
C VAL A 67 7.72 -12.93 3.38
N THR A 68 8.58 -11.91 3.48
CA THR A 68 9.53 -11.75 4.59
C THR A 68 8.79 -11.61 5.93
N ALA A 69 7.71 -10.83 5.97
CA ALA A 69 6.90 -10.63 7.17
C ALA A 69 6.09 -11.88 7.60
N GLY A 70 5.94 -12.87 6.72
CA GLY A 70 5.06 -14.02 6.95
C GLY A 70 5.75 -15.35 7.20
N PHE A 71 6.96 -15.57 6.68
CA PHE A 71 7.58 -16.91 6.70
C PHE A 71 7.80 -17.44 8.13
N ALA A 72 8.22 -16.59 9.07
CA ALA A 72 8.48 -16.99 10.45
C ALA A 72 7.21 -17.49 11.16
N THR A 73 6.04 -16.93 10.82
CA THR A 73 4.74 -17.39 11.35
C THR A 73 4.36 -18.78 10.84
N LEU A 74 4.87 -19.19 9.69
CA LEU A 74 4.67 -20.54 9.15
C LEU A 74 5.73 -21.54 9.64
N GLY A 75 6.60 -21.14 10.58
CA GLY A 75 7.65 -22.00 11.12
C GLY A 75 8.86 -22.15 10.20
N HIS A 76 8.99 -21.33 9.17
CA HIS A 76 10.21 -21.32 8.35
C HIS A 76 11.29 -20.45 9.00
N GLU A 77 12.55 -20.85 8.87
CA GLU A 77 13.72 -20.07 9.32
C GLU A 77 14.08 -18.93 8.37
N SER A 78 13.65 -19.03 7.10
CA SER A 78 13.90 -18.03 6.07
C SER A 78 12.77 -18.01 5.04
N ALA A 79 12.81 -17.04 4.12
CA ALA A 79 11.82 -16.94 3.05
C ALA A 79 11.84 -18.23 2.18
N PRO A 80 10.70 -18.94 2.05
CA PRO A 80 10.67 -20.22 1.35
C PRO A 80 10.83 -20.06 -0.16
N PHE A 81 11.39 -21.09 -0.79
CA PHE A 81 11.62 -21.12 -2.24
C PHE A 81 10.45 -21.73 -3.02
N ARG A 82 9.70 -22.66 -2.42
CA ARG A 82 8.57 -23.30 -3.08
C ARG A 82 7.44 -22.28 -3.26
N VAL A 83 6.78 -22.34 -4.41
CA VAL A 83 5.77 -21.35 -4.78
C VAL A 83 4.62 -21.37 -3.78
N GLU A 84 4.15 -22.54 -3.38
CA GLU A 84 3.00 -22.69 -2.48
C GLU A 84 3.30 -22.10 -1.09
N GLU A 85 4.46 -22.42 -0.54
CA GLU A 85 4.94 -21.91 0.75
C GLU A 85 5.15 -20.40 0.70
N ARG A 86 5.70 -19.89 -0.40
CA ARG A 86 5.90 -18.46 -0.61
C ARG A 86 4.58 -17.70 -0.72
N LEU A 87 3.57 -18.29 -1.36
CA LEU A 87 2.23 -17.70 -1.41
C LEU A 87 1.57 -17.71 -0.04
N ALA A 88 1.70 -18.80 0.73
CA ALA A 88 1.21 -18.85 2.10
C ALA A 88 1.89 -17.79 2.98
N ALA A 89 3.22 -17.67 2.89
CA ALA A 89 3.98 -16.66 3.62
C ALA A 89 3.55 -15.24 3.19
N ALA A 90 3.37 -15.01 1.89
CA ALA A 90 2.88 -13.73 1.39
C ALA A 90 1.49 -13.40 1.91
N ALA A 91 0.56 -14.35 1.94
CA ALA A 91 -0.80 -14.14 2.45
C ALA A 91 -0.78 -13.74 3.94
N VAL A 92 0.02 -14.43 4.75
CA VAL A 92 0.19 -14.12 6.18
C VAL A 92 0.86 -12.77 6.38
N GLY A 93 1.97 -12.49 5.71
CA GLY A 93 2.69 -11.24 5.92
C GLY A 93 2.05 -10.03 5.26
N GLN A 94 1.20 -10.21 4.24
CA GLN A 94 0.44 -9.12 3.63
C GLN A 94 -0.50 -8.46 4.64
N THR A 95 -1.16 -9.23 5.51
CA THR A 95 -2.04 -8.68 6.56
C THR A 95 -1.23 -7.85 7.56
N LYS A 96 -0.05 -8.33 7.96
CA LYS A 96 0.86 -7.62 8.88
C LYS A 96 1.36 -6.30 8.28
N VAL A 97 1.86 -6.35 7.04
CA VAL A 97 2.38 -5.16 6.34
C VAL A 97 1.29 -4.11 6.19
N MET A 98 0.07 -4.53 5.82
CA MET A 98 -1.04 -3.60 5.63
C MET A 98 -1.55 -3.03 6.94
N ARG A 99 -1.60 -3.83 8.01
CA ARG A 99 -1.92 -3.34 9.35
C ARG A 99 -0.98 -2.22 9.78
N GLN A 100 0.33 -2.41 9.63
CA GLN A 100 1.32 -1.41 10.00
C GLN A 100 1.16 -0.11 9.17
N TRP A 101 0.89 -0.24 7.86
CA TRP A 101 0.60 0.93 7.03
C TRP A 101 -0.66 1.65 7.46
N THR A 102 -1.73 0.92 7.74
CA THR A 102 -3.00 1.48 8.23
C THR A 102 -2.78 2.26 9.52
N GLU A 103 -2.17 1.63 10.54
CA GLU A 103 -1.92 2.27 11.85
C GLU A 103 -1.12 3.58 11.68
N VAL A 104 -0.03 3.56 10.90
CA VAL A 104 0.82 4.74 10.70
C VAL A 104 0.10 5.87 9.95
N PHE A 105 -0.70 5.57 8.93
CA PHE A 105 -1.42 6.61 8.19
C PHE A 105 -2.64 7.13 8.94
N GLU A 106 -3.30 6.29 9.74
CA GLU A 106 -4.38 6.70 10.65
C GLU A 106 -3.87 7.71 11.69
N GLU A 107 -2.70 7.47 12.29
CA GLU A 107 -2.04 8.43 13.20
C GLU A 107 -1.75 9.78 12.54
N LEU A 108 -1.56 9.79 11.21
CA LEU A 108 -1.32 10.99 10.40
C LEU A 108 -2.60 11.60 9.81
N GLY A 109 -3.77 11.05 10.16
CA GLY A 109 -5.07 11.51 9.66
C GLY A 109 -5.21 11.32 8.15
N ARG A 110 -4.80 10.16 7.63
CA ARG A 110 -5.03 9.74 6.25
C ARG A 110 -5.54 8.31 6.20
N ASP A 111 -6.50 8.07 5.31
CA ASP A 111 -6.92 6.73 4.96
C ASP A 111 -6.03 6.16 3.84
N ILE A 112 -5.99 4.83 3.76
CA ILE A 112 -5.32 4.11 2.67
C ILE A 112 -6.25 3.05 2.08
N ALA A 113 -6.09 2.77 0.79
CA ALA A 113 -6.73 1.61 0.17
C ALA A 113 -5.70 0.60 -0.33
N GLN A 114 -5.88 -0.65 0.08
CA GLN A 114 -5.11 -1.76 -0.46
C GLN A 114 -5.57 -2.09 -1.89
N VAL A 115 -4.60 -2.30 -2.78
CA VAL A 115 -4.84 -2.78 -4.14
C VAL A 115 -3.86 -3.92 -4.40
N LEU A 116 -4.38 -5.10 -4.72
CA LEU A 116 -3.61 -6.27 -5.12
C LEU A 116 -3.83 -6.53 -6.60
N LEU A 117 -2.76 -6.58 -7.38
CA LEU A 117 -2.81 -6.78 -8.83
C LEU A 117 -1.82 -7.87 -9.22
N THR A 118 -2.16 -8.61 -10.26
CA THR A 118 -1.26 -9.53 -10.97
C THR A 118 -1.04 -9.01 -12.38
N ASN A 119 -0.08 -9.60 -13.11
CA ASN A 119 0.14 -9.27 -14.52
C ASN A 119 -1.14 -9.47 -15.36
N ASP A 120 -1.89 -10.55 -15.08
CA ASP A 120 -3.14 -10.87 -15.78
C ASP A 120 -4.23 -9.82 -15.56
N SER A 121 -4.19 -9.07 -14.46
CA SER A 121 -5.09 -7.95 -14.23
C SER A 121 -4.79 -6.74 -15.12
N LEU A 122 -3.61 -6.69 -15.74
CA LEU A 122 -3.14 -5.58 -16.57
C LEU A 122 -3.20 -5.90 -18.06
N THR A 123 -3.15 -7.18 -18.44
CA THR A 123 -3.21 -7.61 -19.85
C THR A 123 -4.65 -7.67 -20.38
N ASP A 124 -5.62 -8.00 -19.54
CA ASP A 124 -7.04 -7.95 -19.92
C ASP A 124 -7.57 -6.51 -19.87
N ARG A 125 -8.11 -6.03 -21.00
CA ARG A 125 -8.61 -4.66 -21.15
C ARG A 125 -9.63 -4.29 -20.08
N ARG A 126 -10.58 -5.18 -19.78
CA ARG A 126 -11.67 -4.92 -18.85
C ARG A 126 -11.14 -4.85 -17.41
N ARG A 127 -10.32 -5.80 -17.00
CA ARG A 127 -9.67 -5.81 -15.68
C ARG A 127 -8.75 -4.61 -15.48
N TYR A 128 -7.99 -4.23 -16.51
CA TYR A 128 -7.15 -3.03 -16.49
C TYR A 128 -7.99 -1.77 -16.24
N VAL A 129 -9.12 -1.60 -16.94
CA VAL A 129 -10.01 -0.45 -16.75
C VAL A 129 -10.57 -0.43 -15.33
N THR A 130 -10.98 -1.57 -14.79
CA THR A 130 -11.46 -1.67 -13.40
C THR A 130 -10.36 -1.28 -12.40
N ALA A 131 -9.18 -1.88 -12.50
CA ALA A 131 -8.05 -1.57 -11.62
C ALA A 131 -7.65 -0.09 -11.69
N ARG A 132 -7.59 0.47 -12.91
CA ARG A 132 -7.30 1.89 -13.13
C ARG A 132 -8.37 2.80 -12.51
N ARG A 133 -9.65 2.43 -12.60
CA ARG A 133 -10.75 3.21 -11.98
C ARG A 133 -10.63 3.17 -10.46
N SER A 134 -10.43 2.00 -9.85
CA SER A 134 -10.24 1.87 -8.39
C SER A 134 -9.07 2.71 -7.86
N MET A 135 -7.99 2.85 -8.64
CA MET A 135 -6.82 3.69 -8.29
C MET A 135 -6.96 5.18 -8.68
N ARG A 136 -8.13 5.60 -9.16
CA ARG A 136 -8.43 7.00 -9.52
C ARG A 136 -9.67 7.53 -8.78
N GLN A 137 -10.46 6.64 -8.19
CA GLN A 137 -11.67 6.99 -7.50
C GLN A 137 -11.31 7.62 -6.16
N ASN A 138 -11.35 8.94 -6.14
CA ASN A 138 -11.11 9.78 -4.96
C ASN A 138 -12.42 10.44 -4.45
N GLU A 139 -13.56 9.96 -4.95
CA GLU A 139 -14.90 10.40 -4.54
C GLU A 139 -15.41 9.54 -3.37
N PRO A 140 -16.10 10.14 -2.39
CA PRO A 140 -16.75 9.37 -1.33
C PRO A 140 -17.72 8.37 -1.96
N MET A 141 -17.53 7.08 -1.68
CA MET A 141 -18.51 6.07 -2.06
C MET A 141 -19.82 6.41 -1.35
N SER A 142 -20.85 6.76 -2.11
CA SER A 142 -22.18 6.96 -1.56
C SER A 142 -22.58 5.68 -0.81
N ARG A 143 -22.85 5.83 0.49
CA ARG A 143 -23.46 4.77 1.29
C ARG A 143 -24.87 4.45 0.78
#